data_AF-A0A2E0SWA9-F1
#
_entry.id   AF-A0A2E0SWA9-F1
#
_cell.length_a   1.000
_cell.length_b   1.000
_cell.length_c   1.000
_cell.angle_alpha   90.00
_cell.angle_beta   90.00
_cell.angle_gamma   90.00
#
_symmetry.space_group_name_H-M   'P 1'
#
loop_
_entity.id
_entity.type
_entity.pdbx_description
1 polymer ?
#
loop_
_entity_poly.entity_id
_entity_poly.type
_entity_poly.pdbx_seq_one_letter_code
_entity_poly.pdbx_strand_id
1 'polypeptide(L)'
;MHRLRGAWPREVPVDPDAPEARDWLVRELANPEYEAARPTWFDLLAQRVVEWFESLRFTPGEGGFPWWLVILLSIVVLVVLVAFWIYGAPRRNRRSAAAESLFGDDDTRDSAALRRAAEQAAARGDFTLAVTELYRALARGLSERTLVSLFPGTTAHGFAREAGKAFPAARDLLESSASDFDAVRYLDESGTREQWEALRALEGELRATRVAAPETAGSST
;
A
#
# COMPACT_ATOMS: atom_id res chain seq x y z
N MET A 1 -2.62 -75.71 -56.82
CA MET A 1 -3.01 -76.44 -55.59
C MET A 1 -1.72 -76.74 -54.82
N HIS A 2 -1.48 -76.41 -53.56
CA HIS A 2 -2.26 -75.82 -52.47
C HIS A 2 -1.21 -75.18 -51.55
N ARG A 3 -1.34 -73.88 -51.22
CA ARG A 3 -0.53 -73.27 -50.17
C ARG A 3 -1.02 -73.81 -48.82
N LEU A 4 -0.09 -74.33 -48.03
CA LEU A 4 -0.27 -74.62 -46.62
C LEU A 4 -0.47 -73.30 -45.86
N ARG A 5 -1.47 -73.26 -44.98
CA ARG A 5 -1.30 -72.90 -43.55
C ARG A 5 -2.66 -72.86 -42.83
N GLY A 6 -2.81 -73.83 -41.91
CA GLY A 6 -3.32 -73.61 -40.56
C GLY A 6 -4.79 -73.24 -40.41
N ALA A 7 -5.64 -74.25 -40.27
CA ALA A 7 -6.89 -74.14 -39.55
C ALA A 7 -6.62 -74.02 -38.03
N TRP A 8 -7.49 -73.26 -37.36
CA TRP A 8 -7.47 -72.80 -35.97
C TRP A 8 -7.38 -73.90 -34.90
N PRO A 9 -6.83 -73.54 -33.73
CA PRO A 9 -7.71 -73.21 -32.60
C PRO A 9 -7.45 -71.80 -32.07
N ARG A 10 -8.54 -71.05 -31.82
CA ARG A 10 -8.49 -69.85 -30.97
C ARG A 10 -8.44 -70.37 -29.54
N GLU A 11 -7.24 -70.66 -29.04
CA GLU A 11 -6.99 -70.58 -27.60
C GLU A 11 -6.95 -69.07 -27.29
N VAL A 12 -7.65 -68.56 -26.29
CA VAL A 12 -7.62 -68.99 -24.89
C VAL A 12 -8.99 -68.74 -24.24
N PRO A 13 -9.62 -69.74 -23.60
CA PRO A 13 -10.68 -69.47 -22.62
C PRO A 13 -10.02 -68.81 -21.40
N VAL A 14 -10.14 -67.49 -21.27
CA VAL A 14 -9.79 -66.78 -20.03
C VAL A 14 -11.10 -66.32 -19.40
N ASP A 15 -11.81 -67.27 -18.80
CA ASP A 15 -12.85 -66.94 -17.82
C ASP A 15 -12.27 -67.32 -16.45
N PRO A 16 -11.62 -66.38 -15.73
CA PRO A 16 -11.05 -66.69 -14.44
C PRO A 16 -12.16 -66.86 -13.40
N ASP A 17 -12.14 -68.00 -12.70
CA ASP A 17 -13.07 -68.29 -11.61
C ASP A 17 -13.05 -67.18 -10.54
N ALA A 18 -14.26 -66.85 -10.06
CA ALA A 18 -14.58 -65.66 -9.26
C ALA A 18 -13.76 -65.36 -7.98
N PRO A 19 -13.02 -66.30 -7.33
CA PRO A 19 -12.19 -65.96 -6.17
C PRO A 19 -10.84 -65.31 -6.54
N GLU A 20 -10.20 -65.73 -7.62
CA GLU A 20 -8.82 -65.30 -7.96
C GLU A 20 -8.78 -63.88 -8.56
N ALA A 21 -9.88 -63.43 -9.15
CA ALA A 21 -10.05 -62.06 -9.62
C ALA A 21 -10.00 -61.04 -8.46
N ARG A 22 -10.43 -61.41 -7.24
CA ARG A 22 -10.40 -60.50 -6.08
C ARG A 22 -8.99 -60.24 -5.56
N ASP A 23 -8.16 -61.27 -5.48
CA ASP A 23 -6.78 -61.14 -4.98
C ASP A 23 -5.86 -60.42 -5.97
N TRP A 24 -6.21 -60.44 -7.26
CA TRP A 24 -5.56 -59.62 -8.29
C TRP A 24 -6.01 -58.16 -8.22
N LEU A 25 -7.31 -57.89 -8.02
CA LEU A 25 -7.85 -56.55 -7.81
C LEU A 25 -7.30 -55.85 -6.55
N VAL A 26 -7.14 -56.60 -5.46
CA VAL A 26 -6.59 -56.06 -4.19
C VAL A 26 -5.11 -55.73 -4.30
N ARG A 27 -4.34 -56.47 -5.12
CA ARG A 27 -2.92 -56.15 -5.39
C ARG A 27 -2.74 -54.95 -6.29
N GLU A 28 -3.59 -54.78 -7.29
CA GLU A 28 -3.56 -53.61 -8.19
C GLU A 28 -3.98 -52.32 -7.46
N LEU A 29 -4.95 -52.40 -6.55
CA LEU A 29 -5.38 -51.27 -5.69
C LEU A 29 -4.36 -50.90 -4.60
N ALA A 30 -3.34 -51.72 -4.37
CA ALA A 30 -2.27 -51.47 -3.41
C ALA A 30 -1.02 -50.81 -4.04
N ASN A 31 -1.05 -50.44 -5.33
CA ASN A 31 0.04 -49.72 -5.97
C ASN A 31 0.12 -48.26 -5.48
N PRO A 32 1.20 -47.84 -4.80
CA PRO A 32 1.39 -46.49 -4.29
C PRO A 32 1.88 -45.51 -5.39
N GLU A 33 1.51 -45.74 -6.64
CA GLU A 33 1.93 -44.94 -7.80
C GLU A 33 0.98 -43.77 -8.12
N TYR A 34 -0.10 -43.59 -7.35
CA TYR A 34 -1.09 -42.51 -7.55
C TYR A 34 -1.08 -41.41 -6.49
N GLU A 35 0.05 -41.17 -5.82
CA GLU A 35 0.28 -39.90 -5.08
C GLU A 35 0.83 -38.77 -6.00
N ALA A 36 0.83 -38.99 -7.33
CA ALA A 36 1.24 -37.98 -8.32
C ALA A 36 0.06 -37.19 -8.95
N ALA A 37 -1.19 -37.49 -8.56
CA ALA A 37 -2.38 -36.88 -9.13
C ALA A 37 -3.24 -36.13 -8.10
N ARG A 38 -2.66 -35.68 -6.98
CA ARG A 38 -3.31 -34.63 -6.19
C ARG A 38 -3.01 -33.32 -6.89
N PRO A 39 -4.00 -32.67 -7.52
CA PRO A 39 -3.76 -31.36 -8.10
C PRO A 39 -3.23 -30.46 -6.99
N THR A 40 -2.10 -29.81 -7.25
CA THR A 40 -1.52 -28.86 -6.32
C THR A 40 -2.57 -27.78 -6.05
N TRP A 41 -2.54 -27.11 -4.88
CA TRP A 41 -3.43 -25.96 -4.66
C TRP A 41 -3.31 -24.92 -5.79
N PHE A 42 -2.12 -24.85 -6.41
CA PHE A 42 -1.85 -24.06 -7.59
C PHE A 42 -2.52 -24.58 -8.87
N ASP A 43 -2.57 -25.89 -9.09
CA ASP A 43 -3.28 -26.48 -10.25
C ASP A 43 -4.78 -26.28 -10.13
N LEU A 44 -5.34 -26.41 -8.92
CA LEU A 44 -6.74 -26.10 -8.65
C LEU A 44 -7.04 -24.61 -8.90
N LEU A 45 -6.14 -23.72 -8.50
CA LEU A 45 -6.28 -22.29 -8.74
C LEU A 45 -6.17 -21.96 -10.24
N ALA A 46 -5.18 -22.53 -10.94
CA ALA A 46 -4.97 -22.34 -12.36
C ALA A 46 -6.17 -22.85 -13.17
N GLN A 47 -6.72 -24.03 -12.82
CA GLN A 47 -7.93 -24.57 -13.42
C GLN A 47 -9.12 -23.63 -13.22
N ARG A 48 -9.34 -23.12 -12.00
CA ARG A 48 -10.44 -22.16 -11.74
C ARG A 48 -10.30 -20.86 -12.53
N VAL A 49 -9.07 -20.38 -12.73
CA VAL A 49 -8.80 -19.17 -13.52
C VAL A 49 -9.02 -19.42 -15.01
N VAL A 50 -8.62 -20.58 -15.53
CA VAL A 50 -8.83 -20.97 -16.93
C VAL A 50 -10.32 -21.19 -17.22
N GLU A 51 -11.04 -21.90 -16.35
CA GLU A 51 -12.50 -22.09 -16.44
C GLU A 51 -13.25 -20.76 -16.39
N TRP A 52 -12.83 -19.83 -15.53
CA TRP A 52 -13.37 -18.47 -15.51
C TRP A 52 -13.15 -17.77 -16.86
N PHE A 53 -11.94 -17.86 -17.43
CA PHE A 53 -11.65 -17.28 -18.74
C PHE A 53 -12.41 -17.95 -19.90
N GLU A 54 -12.70 -19.24 -19.81
CA GLU A 54 -13.50 -19.99 -20.79
C GLU A 54 -14.99 -19.67 -20.69
N SER A 55 -15.51 -19.44 -19.48
CA SER A 55 -16.89 -19.01 -19.26
C SER A 55 -17.21 -17.63 -19.86
N LEU A 56 -16.17 -16.81 -20.07
CA LEU A 56 -16.29 -15.49 -20.69
C LEU A 56 -16.27 -15.54 -22.24
N ARG A 57 -15.99 -16.72 -22.82
CA ARG A 57 -15.94 -16.89 -24.29
C ARG A 57 -17.36 -17.11 -24.79
N PHE A 58 -17.84 -16.16 -25.58
CA PHE A 58 -19.21 -16.09 -26.08
C PHE A 58 -19.62 -17.32 -26.90
N THR A 59 -20.82 -17.86 -26.62
CA THR A 59 -21.69 -18.44 -27.63
C THR A 59 -22.50 -17.29 -28.25
N PRO A 60 -22.26 -16.91 -29.52
CA PRO A 60 -23.06 -15.90 -30.18
C PRO A 60 -24.40 -16.53 -30.55
N GLY A 61 -25.48 -16.19 -29.84
CA GLY A 61 -26.80 -16.74 -30.21
C GLY A 61 -28.00 -16.30 -29.39
N GLU A 62 -27.91 -16.13 -28.07
CA GLU A 62 -29.12 -15.91 -27.27
C GLU A 62 -29.09 -14.57 -26.55
N GLY A 63 -30.04 -13.70 -26.94
CA GLY A 63 -30.28 -12.37 -26.38
C GLY A 63 -30.79 -12.40 -24.94
N GLY A 64 -30.01 -13.01 -24.04
CA GLY A 64 -30.17 -12.95 -22.59
C GLY A 64 -29.36 -11.79 -22.02
N PHE A 65 -29.88 -11.18 -20.95
CA PHE A 65 -29.21 -10.12 -20.20
C PHE A 65 -27.74 -10.48 -19.93
N PRO A 66 -26.78 -9.59 -20.20
CA PRO A 66 -25.35 -9.88 -20.15
C PRO A 66 -24.90 -10.10 -18.70
N TRP A 67 -25.07 -11.32 -18.20
CA TRP A 67 -24.68 -11.72 -16.84
C TRP A 67 -23.18 -11.48 -16.57
N TRP A 68 -22.35 -11.49 -17.62
CA TRP A 68 -20.93 -11.09 -17.55
C TRP A 68 -20.74 -9.63 -17.10
N LEU A 69 -21.65 -8.71 -17.44
CA LEU A 69 -21.63 -7.32 -16.94
C LEU A 69 -21.92 -7.26 -15.45
N VAL A 70 -22.80 -8.13 -14.94
CA VAL A 70 -23.09 -8.22 -13.48
C VAL A 70 -21.88 -8.75 -12.73
N ILE A 71 -21.21 -9.77 -13.25
CA ILE A 71 -19.98 -10.32 -12.65
C ILE A 71 -18.87 -9.26 -12.67
N LEU A 72 -18.65 -8.60 -13.81
CA LEU A 72 -17.67 -7.52 -13.94
C LEU A 72 -17.96 -6.39 -12.95
N LEU A 73 -19.22 -5.93 -12.88
CA LEU A 73 -19.65 -4.88 -11.96
C LEU A 73 -19.44 -5.31 -10.50
N SER A 74 -19.73 -6.57 -10.17
CA SER A 74 -19.53 -7.11 -8.83
C SER A 74 -18.06 -7.13 -8.43
N ILE A 75 -17.16 -7.50 -9.36
CA ILE A 75 -15.71 -7.44 -9.15
C ILE A 75 -15.26 -5.99 -8.96
N VAL A 76 -15.74 -5.05 -9.80
CA VAL A 76 -15.43 -3.62 -9.64
C VAL A 76 -15.88 -3.11 -8.27
N VAL A 77 -17.10 -3.42 -7.84
CA VAL A 77 -17.61 -3.04 -6.52
C VAL A 77 -16.75 -3.64 -5.41
N LEU A 78 -16.37 -4.92 -5.51
CA LEU A 78 -15.51 -5.57 -4.52
C LEU A 78 -14.13 -4.90 -4.45
N VAL A 79 -13.51 -4.59 -5.60
CA VAL A 79 -12.23 -3.87 -5.67
C VAL A 79 -12.36 -2.48 -5.05
N VAL A 80 -13.45 -1.76 -5.33
CA VAL A 80 -13.72 -0.45 -4.73
C VAL A 80 -13.90 -0.57 -3.22
N LEU A 81 -14.62 -1.57 -2.72
CA LEU A 81 -14.80 -1.80 -1.28
C LEU A 81 -13.49 -2.20 -0.58
N VAL A 82 -12.69 -3.06 -1.20
CA VAL A 82 -11.37 -3.45 -0.70
C VAL A 82 -10.42 -2.27 -0.72
N ALA A 83 -10.41 -1.48 -1.80
CA ALA A 83 -9.67 -0.23 -1.86
C ALA A 83 -10.15 0.73 -0.75
N PHE A 84 -11.45 0.89 -0.55
CA PHE A 84 -12.00 1.71 0.53
C PHE A 84 -11.67 1.18 1.93
N TRP A 85 -11.50 -0.12 2.09
CA TRP A 85 -11.12 -0.76 3.35
C TRP A 85 -9.63 -0.62 3.64
N ILE A 86 -8.77 -0.74 2.61
CA ILE A 86 -7.32 -0.56 2.69
C ILE A 86 -6.93 0.91 2.83
N TYR A 87 -7.55 1.78 2.02
CA TYR A 87 -7.27 3.22 1.93
C TYR A 87 -8.19 4.09 2.80
N GLY A 88 -9.16 3.49 3.49
CA GLY A 88 -10.10 4.19 4.37
C GLY A 88 -11.18 4.98 3.62
N ALA A 89 -12.30 5.22 4.31
CA ALA A 89 -13.39 6.05 3.80
C ALA A 89 -12.91 7.50 3.60
N PRO A 90 -13.30 8.20 2.51
CA PRO A 90 -13.05 9.62 2.34
C PRO A 90 -13.93 10.36 3.35
N ARG A 91 -13.40 10.54 4.55
CA ARG A 91 -14.01 11.37 5.58
C ARG A 91 -13.92 12.79 5.06
N ARG A 92 -15.07 13.30 4.61
CA ARG A 92 -15.29 14.70 4.21
C ARG A 92 -14.68 15.64 5.25
N ASN A 93 -13.47 16.10 4.98
CA ASN A 93 -12.92 17.29 5.61
C ASN A 93 -12.50 18.20 4.46
N ARG A 94 -13.34 19.20 4.16
CA ARG A 94 -13.18 20.16 3.05
C ARG A 94 -11.99 21.13 3.23
N ARG A 95 -10.89 20.67 3.81
CA ARG A 95 -9.67 21.45 4.11
C ARG A 95 -8.38 20.79 3.61
N SER A 96 -8.45 19.62 2.96
CA SER A 96 -7.31 18.69 2.89
C SER A 96 -6.49 18.66 1.60
N ALA A 97 -6.93 19.26 0.49
CA ALA A 97 -6.18 19.20 -0.80
C ALA A 97 -4.91 20.08 -0.82
N ALA A 98 -4.30 20.27 0.33
CA ALA A 98 -3.60 21.49 0.67
C ALA A 98 -2.34 21.29 1.50
N ALA A 99 -2.51 20.47 2.53
CA ALA A 99 -1.45 19.90 3.35
C ALA A 99 -0.67 18.81 2.58
N GLU A 100 -1.08 18.48 1.36
CA GLU A 100 -0.60 17.35 0.55
C GLU A 100 0.93 17.35 0.29
N SER A 101 1.55 18.51 0.01
CA SER A 101 3.00 18.54 -0.28
C SER A 101 3.87 18.44 0.98
N LEU A 102 3.48 19.08 2.09
CA LEU A 102 4.25 19.08 3.34
C LEU A 102 3.89 17.89 4.26
N PHE A 103 2.62 17.50 4.29
CA PHE A 103 2.05 16.47 5.17
C PHE A 103 1.60 15.19 4.44
N GLY A 104 1.67 15.10 3.11
CA GLY A 104 1.08 13.97 2.38
C GLY A 104 -0.45 14.01 2.41
N ASP A 105 -1.08 13.16 1.61
CA ASP A 105 -2.52 13.24 1.31
C ASP A 105 -3.46 13.12 2.53
N ASP A 106 -2.98 12.62 3.69
CA ASP A 106 -3.88 12.34 4.82
C ASP A 106 -3.21 12.36 6.22
N ASP A 107 -2.10 13.08 6.40
CA ASP A 107 -1.48 13.14 7.73
C ASP A 107 -2.25 14.08 8.66
N THR A 108 -3.14 13.48 9.44
CA THR A 108 -4.01 14.15 10.43
C THR A 108 -3.39 14.25 11.82
N ARG A 109 -2.17 13.74 12.01
CA ARG A 109 -1.49 13.72 13.30
C ARG A 109 -1.25 15.14 13.81
N ASP A 110 -1.34 15.30 15.12
CA ASP A 110 -0.95 16.55 15.77
C ASP A 110 0.58 16.68 15.85
N SER A 111 1.05 17.89 16.16
CA SER A 111 2.49 18.13 16.26
C SER A 111 3.18 17.23 17.30
N ALA A 112 2.47 16.80 18.35
CA ALA A 112 3.02 15.93 19.40
C ALA A 112 3.22 14.48 18.93
N ALA A 113 2.30 13.93 18.15
CA ALA A 113 2.45 12.61 17.53
C ALA A 113 3.59 12.60 16.51
N LEU A 114 3.72 13.65 15.69
CA LEU A 114 4.82 13.80 14.73
C LEU A 114 6.19 13.85 15.43
N ARG A 115 6.33 14.63 16.52
CA ARG A 115 7.57 14.63 17.32
C ARG A 115 7.91 13.25 17.87
N ARG A 116 6.93 12.54 18.44
CA ARG A 116 7.16 11.19 18.97
C ARG A 116 7.61 10.22 17.88
N ALA A 117 7.02 10.29 16.69
CA ALA A 117 7.45 9.49 15.55
C ALA A 117 8.90 9.82 15.14
N ALA A 118 9.26 11.11 15.12
CA ALA A 118 10.61 11.55 14.82
C ALA A 118 11.65 11.05 15.85
N GLU A 119 11.33 11.15 17.15
CA GLU A 119 12.21 10.64 18.21
C GLU A 119 12.38 9.12 18.14
N GLN A 120 11.31 8.38 17.82
CA GLN A 120 11.38 6.93 17.62
C GLN A 120 12.23 6.55 16.41
N ALA A 121 12.16 7.32 15.32
CA ALA A 121 13.00 7.12 14.14
C ALA A 121 14.48 7.36 14.47
N ALA A 122 14.79 8.49 15.12
CA ALA A 122 16.15 8.82 15.55
C ALA A 122 16.73 7.77 16.51
N ALA A 123 15.92 7.23 17.42
CA ALA A 123 16.34 6.16 18.34
C ALA A 123 16.72 4.85 17.63
N ARG A 124 16.19 4.60 16.43
CA ARG A 124 16.56 3.47 15.57
C ARG A 124 17.67 3.80 14.57
N GLY A 125 18.20 5.03 14.57
CA GLY A 125 19.21 5.51 13.62
C GLY A 125 18.65 5.90 12.25
N ASP A 126 17.33 5.96 12.09
CA ASP A 126 16.67 6.40 10.86
C ASP A 126 16.51 7.93 10.87
N PHE A 127 17.61 8.61 10.52
CA PHE A 127 17.66 10.08 10.53
C PHE A 127 16.89 10.71 9.36
N THR A 128 16.77 10.03 8.22
CA THR A 128 15.89 10.44 7.10
C THR A 128 14.45 10.60 7.58
N LEU A 129 13.90 9.57 8.23
CA LEU A 129 12.54 9.65 8.75
C LEU A 129 12.43 10.62 9.93
N ALA A 130 13.46 10.70 10.79
CA ALA A 130 13.47 11.62 11.92
C ALA A 130 13.38 13.09 11.49
N VAL A 131 14.20 13.50 10.51
CA VAL A 131 14.18 14.86 9.94
C VAL A 131 12.83 15.14 9.28
N THR A 132 12.32 14.20 8.48
CA THR A 132 11.02 14.33 7.80
C THR A 132 9.87 14.56 8.79
N GLU A 133 9.77 13.73 9.82
CA GLU A 133 8.68 13.78 10.80
C GLU A 133 8.78 15.00 11.72
N LEU A 134 10.00 15.43 12.07
CA LEU A 134 10.18 16.61 12.92
C LEU A 134 9.94 17.91 12.17
N TYR A 135 10.30 18.01 10.88
CA TYR A 135 9.99 19.19 10.08
C TYR A 135 8.47 19.36 9.92
N ARG A 136 7.75 18.24 9.70
CA ARG A 136 6.28 18.21 9.76
C ARG A 136 5.76 18.63 11.12
N ALA A 137 6.36 18.13 12.21
CA ALA A 137 5.96 18.50 13.56
C ALA A 137 6.13 20.00 13.83
N LEU A 138 7.23 20.59 13.36
CA LEU A 138 7.50 22.02 13.44
C LEU A 138 6.43 22.82 12.70
N ALA A 139 6.18 22.49 11.43
CA ALA A 139 5.15 23.16 10.63
C ALA A 139 3.76 23.04 11.24
N ARG A 140 3.41 21.84 11.71
CA ARG A 140 2.12 21.58 12.37
C ARG A 140 2.00 22.37 13.67
N GLY A 141 3.07 22.40 14.47
CA GLY A 141 3.10 23.10 15.76
C GLY A 141 2.95 24.61 15.60
N LEU A 142 3.61 25.22 14.62
CA LEU A 142 3.44 26.65 14.33
C LEU A 142 2.04 26.97 13.80
N SER A 143 1.45 26.05 13.02
CA SER A 143 0.08 26.20 12.51
C SER A 143 -0.98 26.04 13.60
N GLU A 144 -0.85 25.02 14.47
CA GLU A 144 -1.73 24.81 15.64
C GLU A 144 -1.74 26.03 16.58
N ARG A 145 -0.61 26.74 16.66
CA ARG A 145 -0.43 27.96 17.46
C ARG A 145 -0.83 29.23 16.72
N THR A 146 -1.36 29.13 15.50
CA THR A 146 -1.77 30.26 14.65
C THR A 146 -0.64 31.25 14.34
N LEU A 147 0.62 30.80 14.41
CA LEU A 147 1.79 31.62 14.10
C LEU A 147 2.12 31.61 12.61
N VAL A 148 1.79 30.52 11.92
CA VAL A 148 1.97 30.36 10.48
C VAL A 148 0.72 29.71 9.90
N SER A 149 0.15 30.31 8.85
CA SER A 149 -0.97 29.71 8.13
C SER A 149 -0.44 28.81 7.02
N LEU A 150 -0.88 27.55 7.03
CA LEU A 150 -0.60 26.60 5.97
C LEU A 150 -1.78 26.58 4.99
N PHE A 151 -1.52 26.92 3.74
CA PHE A 151 -2.51 26.94 2.65
C PHE A 151 -2.31 25.77 1.70
N PRO A 152 -3.29 25.51 0.82
CA PRO A 152 -3.06 24.57 -0.24
C PRO A 152 -1.84 24.82 -1.10
N GLY A 153 -1.00 23.80 -1.27
CA GLY A 153 0.25 23.88 -2.03
C GLY A 153 1.42 24.51 -1.27
N THR A 154 1.33 24.64 0.07
CA THR A 154 2.46 25.18 0.87
C THR A 154 3.64 24.22 0.81
N THR A 155 4.70 24.59 0.11
CA THR A 155 5.96 23.84 0.07
C THR A 155 6.76 24.02 1.36
N ALA A 156 7.77 23.16 1.59
CA ALA A 156 8.69 23.31 2.72
C ALA A 156 9.33 24.71 2.73
N HIS A 157 9.88 25.14 1.60
CA HIS A 157 10.42 26.49 1.42
C HIS A 157 9.37 27.60 1.58
N GLY A 158 8.13 27.37 1.14
CA GLY A 158 7.02 28.29 1.35
C GLY A 158 6.72 28.49 2.84
N PHE A 159 6.68 27.39 3.59
CA PHE A 159 6.53 27.39 5.04
C PHE A 159 7.71 28.06 5.74
N ALA A 160 8.95 27.72 5.40
CA ALA A 160 10.16 28.29 5.99
C ALA A 160 10.20 29.82 5.83
N ARG A 161 9.88 30.32 4.64
CA ARG A 161 9.78 31.76 4.38
C ARG A 161 8.71 32.45 5.23
N GLU A 162 7.54 31.83 5.39
CA GLU A 162 6.45 32.39 6.20
C GLU A 162 6.79 32.36 7.69
N ALA A 163 7.32 31.23 8.19
CA ALA A 163 7.81 31.10 9.55
C ALA A 163 8.93 32.11 9.85
N GLY A 164 9.83 32.34 8.90
CA GLY A 164 10.89 33.33 8.99
C GLY A 164 10.40 34.78 9.14
N LYS A 165 9.16 35.10 8.73
CA LYS A 165 8.57 36.42 9.02
C LYS A 165 8.25 36.56 10.51
N ALA A 166 7.71 35.52 11.13
CA ALA A 166 7.40 35.49 12.56
C ALA A 166 8.66 35.32 13.44
N PHE A 167 9.69 34.65 12.91
CA PHE A 167 10.95 34.36 13.60
C PHE A 167 12.17 34.82 12.79
N PRO A 168 12.47 36.14 12.73
CA PRO A 168 13.54 36.66 11.90
C PRO A 168 14.93 36.09 12.20
N ALA A 169 15.22 35.80 13.47
CA ALA A 169 16.50 35.23 13.91
C ALA A 169 16.70 33.77 13.45
N ALA A 170 15.61 33.06 13.15
CA ALA A 170 15.63 31.66 12.75
C ALA A 170 15.52 31.45 11.23
N ARG A 171 15.49 32.53 10.43
CA ARG A 171 15.26 32.48 8.97
C ARG A 171 16.19 31.51 8.25
N ASP A 172 17.49 31.67 8.47
CA ASP A 172 18.49 30.88 7.74
C ASP A 172 18.42 29.40 8.13
N LEU A 173 18.18 29.11 9.41
CA LEU A 173 18.00 27.73 9.90
C LEU A 173 16.69 27.10 9.42
N LEU A 174 15.61 27.88 9.30
CA LEU A 174 14.34 27.42 8.72
C LEU A 174 14.50 27.07 7.24
N GLU A 175 15.25 27.88 6.50
CA GLU A 175 15.50 27.66 5.08
C GLU A 175 16.42 26.46 4.85
N SER A 176 17.50 26.33 5.63
CA SER A 176 18.38 25.16 5.54
C SER A 176 17.63 23.87 5.92
N SER A 177 16.77 23.93 6.93
CA SER A 177 15.92 22.79 7.32
C SER A 177 14.90 22.42 6.24
N ALA A 178 14.43 23.39 5.45
CA ALA A 178 13.56 23.12 4.31
C ALA A 178 14.32 22.38 3.20
N SER A 179 15.56 22.78 2.93
CA SER A 179 16.44 22.09 1.99
C SER A 179 16.75 20.66 2.45
N ASP A 180 17.07 20.46 3.74
CA ASP A 180 17.31 19.13 4.30
C ASP A 180 16.07 18.25 4.17
N PHE A 181 14.87 18.80 4.44
CA PHE A 181 13.59 18.10 4.27
C PHE A 181 13.36 17.69 2.81
N ASP A 182 13.52 18.60 1.85
CA ASP A 182 13.30 18.29 0.43
C ASP A 182 14.32 17.27 -0.08
N ALA A 183 15.57 17.36 0.37
CA ALA A 183 16.62 16.40 0.02
C ALA A 183 16.28 14.97 0.47
N VAL A 184 15.91 14.78 1.74
CA VAL A 184 15.56 13.45 2.24
C VAL A 184 14.21 12.95 1.72
N ARG A 185 13.30 13.85 1.36
CA ARG A 185 11.94 13.51 0.92
C ARG A 185 11.85 13.18 -0.57
N TYR A 186 12.55 13.93 -1.41
CA TYR A 186 12.41 13.90 -2.87
C TYR A 186 13.69 13.51 -3.61
N LEU A 187 14.87 13.69 -3.00
CA LEU A 187 16.15 13.39 -3.63
C LEU A 187 16.76 12.05 -3.15
N ASP A 188 16.04 11.29 -2.33
CA ASP A 188 16.47 10.00 -1.76
C ASP A 188 17.80 10.10 -1.00
N GLU A 189 18.12 11.30 -0.48
CA GLU A 189 19.32 11.53 0.31
C GLU A 189 19.16 10.95 1.72
N SER A 190 20.26 10.42 2.25
CA SER A 190 20.30 9.94 3.63
C SER A 190 20.39 11.12 4.60
N GLY A 191 19.42 11.22 5.51
CA GLY A 191 19.47 12.20 6.60
C GLY A 191 20.63 11.88 7.55
N THR A 192 21.24 12.91 8.11
CA THR A 192 22.35 12.79 9.05
C THR A 192 21.92 13.08 10.49
N ARG A 193 22.75 12.65 11.44
CA ARG A 193 22.53 12.97 12.86
C ARG A 193 22.63 14.47 13.10
N GLU A 194 23.55 15.14 12.41
CA GLU A 194 23.80 16.57 12.54
C GLU A 194 22.57 17.38 12.07
N GLN A 195 21.96 17.00 10.95
CA GLN A 195 20.70 17.60 10.46
C GLN A 195 19.57 17.40 11.46
N TRP A 196 19.42 16.19 11.99
CA TRP A 196 18.44 15.88 13.04
C TRP A 196 18.63 16.75 14.29
N GLU A 197 19.86 16.86 14.81
CA GLU A 197 20.16 17.63 16.02
C GLU A 197 19.92 19.13 15.83
N ALA A 198 20.32 19.67 14.67
CA ALA A 198 20.07 21.07 14.30
C ALA A 198 18.57 21.37 14.23
N LEU A 199 17.80 20.53 13.53
CA LEU A 199 16.34 20.69 13.41
C LEU A 199 15.64 20.51 14.76
N ARG A 200 16.12 19.59 15.61
CA ARG A 200 15.58 19.38 16.97
C ARG A 200 15.81 20.58 17.88
N ALA A 201 16.99 21.20 17.80
CA ALA A 201 17.27 22.42 18.53
C ALA A 201 16.34 23.56 18.08
N LEU A 202 16.21 23.74 16.75
CA LEU A 202 15.32 24.73 16.15
C LEU A 202 13.85 24.54 16.58
N GLU A 203 13.32 23.32 16.47
CA GLU A 203 11.93 23.02 16.87
C GLU A 203 11.71 23.29 18.36
N GLY A 204 12.66 22.89 19.20
CA GLY A 204 12.61 23.14 20.64
C GLY A 204 12.56 24.63 20.98
N GLU A 205 13.41 25.43 20.34
CA GLU A 205 13.45 26.88 20.52
C GLU A 205 12.12 27.53 20.09
N LEU A 206 11.70 27.30 18.85
CA LEU A 206 10.49 27.93 18.30
C LEU A 206 9.22 27.49 19.04
N ARG A 207 9.20 26.27 19.57
CA ARG A 207 8.11 25.77 20.42
C ARG A 207 8.05 26.52 21.76
N ALA A 208 9.20 26.83 22.36
CA ALA A 208 9.27 27.55 23.63
C ALA A 208 9.00 29.06 23.48
N THR A 209 9.29 29.65 22.32
CA THR A 209 9.08 31.08 22.07
C THR A 209 7.59 31.43 22.06
N ARG A 210 7.14 32.31 22.95
CA ARG A 210 5.81 32.92 22.88
C ARG A 210 5.91 34.18 22.02
N VAL A 211 5.33 34.16 20.82
CA VAL A 211 5.29 35.36 19.96
C VAL A 211 4.23 36.31 20.53
N ALA A 212 4.61 37.54 20.82
CA ALA A 212 3.67 38.59 21.18
C ALA A 212 2.80 38.90 19.95
N ALA A 213 1.48 38.91 20.11
CA ALA A 213 0.56 39.26 19.02
C ALA A 213 0.90 40.67 18.50
N PRO A 214 0.79 40.93 17.18
CA PRO A 214 0.95 42.28 16.67
C PRO A 214 -0.09 43.17 17.37
N GLU A 215 0.40 44.21 18.03
CA GLU A 215 -0.40 45.27 18.61
C GLU A 215 -1.28 45.81 17.47
N THR A 216 -2.58 45.51 17.54
CA THR A 216 -3.56 46.09 16.63
C THR A 216 -3.46 47.59 16.83
N ALA A 217 -2.75 48.27 15.92
CA ALA A 217 -2.64 49.71 15.89
C ALA A 217 -4.06 50.26 15.95
N GLY A 218 -4.41 50.84 17.09
CA GLY A 218 -5.71 51.43 17.33
C GLY A 218 -5.96 52.45 16.24
N SER A 219 -6.94 52.16 15.38
CA SER A 219 -7.55 53.13 14.49
C SER A 219 -8.11 54.25 15.37
N SER A 220 -7.31 55.29 15.53
CA SER A 220 -7.64 56.51 16.22
C SER A 220 -8.04 57.52 15.14
N THR A 221 -9.34 57.80 15.11
CA THR A 221 -9.99 59.04 14.67
C THR A 221 -10.05 59.34 13.17
#